data_AF-A0A1I0PFX4-F1
#
_entry.id   AF-A0A1I0PFX4-F1
#
_cell.length_a   1.000
_cell.length_b   1.000
_cell.length_c   1.000
_cell.angle_alpha   90.00
_cell.angle_beta   90.00
_cell.angle_gamma   90.00
#
_symmetry.space_group_name_H-M   'P 1'
#
loop_
_entity.id
_entity.type
_entity.pdbx_description
1 polymer ?
#
loop_
_entity_poly.entity_id
_entity_poly.type
_entity_poly.pdbx_seq_one_letter_code
_entity_poly.pdbx_strand_id
1 'polypeptide(L)'
;MMKKMIEIPIEVLERLVEGKCVEGSLRRDQWTGKMVFRAYCRQRRMNNERLVCALENGWLKESPQRIKFFSSVKKGVGRRLVEVAMHRELKQAMSVLEVEEILDNV
;
A
#
# COMPACT_ATOMS: atom_id res chain seq x y z
N MET A 1 -30.00 4.26 12.03
CA MET A 1 -28.94 3.44 11.41
C MET A 1 -29.59 2.37 10.55
N MET A 2 -29.34 2.36 9.24
CA MET A 2 -29.80 1.27 8.36
C MET A 2 -28.98 0.02 8.62
N LYS A 3 -29.63 -1.07 9.00
CA LYS A 3 -29.01 -2.40 9.07
C LYS A 3 -28.88 -2.93 7.64
N LYS A 4 -27.65 -3.11 7.15
CA LYS A 4 -27.41 -3.83 5.89
C LYS A 4 -27.50 -5.32 6.18
N MET A 5 -28.42 -6.00 5.52
CA MET A 5 -28.49 -7.46 5.53
C MET A 5 -27.62 -8.01 4.41
N ILE A 6 -27.00 -9.16 4.67
CA ILE A 6 -26.22 -9.92 3.67
C ILE A 6 -26.94 -11.24 3.50
N GLU A 7 -27.35 -11.54 2.28
CA GLU A 7 -27.91 -12.84 1.93
C GLU A 7 -26.76 -13.85 1.82
N ILE A 8 -26.90 -14.97 2.53
CA ILE A 8 -25.91 -16.06 2.54
C ILE A 8 -26.66 -17.31 2.05
N PRO A 9 -26.21 -17.94 0.94
CA PRO A 9 -26.79 -19.20 0.48
C PRO A 9 -26.75 -20.29 1.56
N ILE A 10 -27.75 -21.16 1.59
CA ILE A 10 -27.88 -22.16 2.65
C ILE A 10 -26.71 -23.16 2.64
N GLU A 11 -26.16 -23.49 1.47
CA GLU A 11 -25.02 -24.42 1.37
C GLU A 11 -23.75 -23.82 1.99
N VAL A 12 -23.61 -22.49 1.95
CA VAL A 12 -22.50 -21.77 2.60
C VAL A 12 -22.68 -21.83 4.12
N LEU A 13 -23.91 -21.65 4.61
CA LEU A 13 -24.24 -21.74 6.04
C LEU A 13 -23.95 -23.15 6.60
N GLU A 14 -24.34 -24.20 5.88
CA GLU A 14 -24.10 -25.60 6.27
C GLU A 14 -22.60 -25.89 6.40
N ARG A 15 -21.80 -25.49 5.40
CA ARG A 15 -20.33 -25.64 5.45
C ARG A 15 -19.71 -24.93 6.65
N LEU A 16 -20.23 -23.76 7.02
CA LEU A 16 -19.74 -23.00 8.17
C LEU A 16 -20.11 -23.65 9.51
N VAL A 17 -21.28 -24.26 9.61
CA VAL A 17 -21.71 -25.06 10.79
C VAL A 17 -20.76 -26.23 10.99
N GLU A 18 -20.34 -26.89 9.90
CA GLU A 18 -19.36 -27.99 9.92
C GLU A 18 -17.92 -27.53 10.18
N GLY A 19 -17.67 -26.23 10.40
CA GLY A 19 -16.34 -25.67 10.62
C GLY A 19 -15.49 -25.54 9.36
N LYS A 20 -16.06 -25.76 8.15
CA LYS A 20 -15.34 -25.61 6.89
C LYS A 20 -15.25 -24.14 6.49
N CYS A 21 -14.07 -23.72 6.05
CA CYS A 21 -13.86 -22.38 5.52
C CYS A 21 -14.44 -22.28 4.11
N VAL A 22 -15.16 -21.20 3.82
CA VAL A 22 -15.64 -20.87 2.47
C VAL A 22 -14.73 -19.79 1.88
N GLU A 23 -14.37 -19.92 0.59
CA GLU A 23 -13.55 -18.92 -0.10
C GLU A 23 -14.22 -17.55 -0.02
N GLY A 24 -13.45 -16.52 0.39
CA GLY A 24 -14.00 -15.20 0.71
C GLY A 24 -13.97 -14.82 2.19
N SER A 25 -13.31 -15.61 3.04
CA SER A 25 -12.94 -15.22 4.43
C SER A 25 -14.09 -15.22 5.45
N LEU A 26 -15.24 -15.82 5.13
CA LEU A 26 -16.34 -16.02 6.07
C LEU A 26 -16.07 -17.27 6.92
N ARG A 27 -16.13 -17.14 8.25
CA ARG A 27 -15.94 -18.22 9.23
C ARG A 27 -16.98 -18.13 10.33
N ARG A 28 -17.37 -19.26 10.89
CA ARG A 28 -18.15 -19.30 12.13
C ARG A 28 -17.20 -19.60 13.29
N ASP A 29 -17.22 -18.74 14.29
CA ASP A 29 -16.48 -18.99 15.53
C ASP A 29 -17.20 -20.09 16.33
N GLN A 30 -16.48 -21.17 16.64
CA GLN A 30 -17.02 -22.34 17.34
C GLN A 30 -17.34 -22.06 18.82
N TRP A 31 -16.68 -21.09 19.45
CA TRP A 31 -16.91 -20.75 20.86
C TRP A 31 -18.01 -19.71 21.04
N THR A 32 -18.09 -18.73 20.14
CA THR A 32 -19.07 -17.64 20.25
C THR A 32 -20.31 -17.81 19.36
N GLY A 33 -20.27 -18.75 18.42
CA GLY A 33 -21.33 -19.01 17.44
C GLY A 33 -21.49 -17.90 16.39
N LYS A 34 -20.69 -16.82 16.46
CA LYS A 34 -20.81 -15.64 15.59
C LYS A 34 -20.19 -15.89 14.23
N MET A 35 -20.81 -15.31 13.21
CA MET A 35 -20.26 -15.23 11.86
C MET A 35 -19.23 -14.10 11.78
N VAL A 36 -17.98 -14.44 11.43
CA VAL A 36 -16.87 -13.51 11.27
C VAL A 36 -16.50 -13.46 9.80
N PHE A 37 -16.67 -12.29 9.18
CA PHE A 37 -16.24 -12.03 7.82
C PHE A 37 -14.87 -11.33 7.85
N ARG A 38 -13.82 -12.07 7.52
CA ARG A 38 -12.44 -11.56 7.49
C ARG A 38 -12.01 -11.20 6.09
N ALA A 39 -12.91 -10.65 5.26
CA ALA A 39 -12.55 -10.27 3.90
C ALA A 39 -11.47 -9.21 3.96
N TYR A 40 -10.27 -9.60 3.54
CA TYR A 40 -9.15 -8.71 3.33
C TYR A 40 -8.92 -7.74 4.49
N CYS A 41 -8.56 -8.29 5.66
CA CYS A 41 -7.60 -7.57 6.49
C CYS A 41 -6.26 -7.51 5.75
N ARG A 42 -6.19 -6.76 4.63
CA ARG A 42 -4.95 -6.10 4.26
C ARG A 42 -4.70 -5.17 5.44
N GLN A 43 -4.00 -5.66 6.45
CA GLN A 43 -3.34 -4.77 7.38
C GLN A 43 -2.64 -3.76 6.47
N ARG A 44 -3.07 -2.49 6.52
CA ARG A 44 -2.26 -1.42 5.96
C ARG A 44 -0.92 -1.66 6.62
N ARG A 45 0.07 -2.14 5.86
CA ARG A 45 1.43 -2.13 6.34
C ARG A 45 1.64 -0.66 6.65
N MET A 46 1.69 -0.31 7.93
CA MET A 46 2.23 0.97 8.36
C MET A 46 3.70 0.87 8.00
N ASN A 47 3.99 1.07 6.72
CA ASN A 47 5.33 1.29 6.26
C ASN A 47 5.66 2.65 6.87
N ASN A 48 6.41 2.63 7.98
CA ASN A 48 7.10 3.80 8.52
C ASN A 48 8.18 4.21 7.50
N GLU A 49 7.73 4.61 6.31
CA GLU A 49 8.58 5.12 5.26
C GLU A 49 8.93 6.56 5.62
N ARG A 50 10.20 6.82 5.90
CA ARG A 50 10.73 8.16 6.08
C ARG A 50 10.70 8.87 4.73
N LEU A 51 10.11 10.05 4.68
CA LEU A 51 10.27 10.93 3.53
C LEU A 51 11.67 11.54 3.60
N VAL A 52 12.52 11.21 2.63
CA VAL A 52 13.89 11.74 2.54
C VAL A 52 13.83 13.11 1.86
N CYS A 53 13.16 13.20 0.71
CA CYS A 53 12.90 14.50 0.08
C CYS A 53 11.57 14.52 -0.68
N ALA A 54 10.94 15.69 -0.70
CA ALA A 54 9.86 16.00 -1.62
C ALA A 54 10.46 16.54 -2.93
N LEU A 55 9.94 16.03 -4.04
CA LEU A 55 10.33 16.38 -5.39
C LEU A 55 9.19 17.18 -6.05
N GLU A 56 9.46 17.88 -7.14
CA GLU A 56 8.45 18.73 -7.80
C GLU A 56 7.24 17.91 -8.29
N ASN A 57 7.50 16.71 -8.80
CA ASN A 57 6.54 15.79 -9.41
C ASN A 57 6.54 14.41 -8.73
N GLY A 58 7.07 14.31 -7.51
CA GLY A 58 7.35 13.00 -6.92
C GLY A 58 7.82 13.03 -5.48
N TRP A 59 8.53 11.98 -5.09
CA TRP A 59 9.16 11.88 -3.77
C TRP A 59 10.29 10.86 -3.77
N LEU A 60 11.17 11.02 -2.78
CA LEU A 60 12.17 10.04 -2.37
C LEU A 60 11.84 9.59 -0.94
N LYS A 61 11.62 8.29 -0.75
CA LYS A 61 11.31 7.71 0.56
C LYS A 61 12.25 6.57 0.87
N GLU A 62 12.45 6.35 2.15
CA GLU A 62 13.26 5.28 2.68
C GLU A 62 12.40 4.37 3.56
N SER A 63 12.54 3.08 3.35
CA SER A 63 12.03 2.02 4.22
C SER A 63 13.23 1.26 4.81
N PRO A 64 13.06 0.48 5.88
CA PRO A 64 14.18 -0.17 6.56
C PRO A 64 15.06 -1.07 5.67
N GLN A 65 14.60 -1.49 4.49
CA GLN A 65 15.36 -2.31 3.55
C GLN A 65 15.55 -1.69 2.16
N ARG A 66 14.95 -0.53 1.86
CA ARG A 66 14.92 0.00 0.49
C ARG A 66 14.79 1.51 0.46
N ILE A 67 15.52 2.12 -0.46
CA ILE A 67 15.27 3.47 -0.97
C ILE A 67 14.31 3.37 -2.16
N LYS A 68 13.32 4.27 -2.20
CA LYS A 68 12.24 4.28 -3.19
C LYS A 68 12.15 5.67 -3.81
N PHE A 69 12.33 5.71 -5.13
CA PHE A 69 12.14 6.92 -5.94
C PHE A 69 10.84 6.79 -6.75
N PHE A 70 10.04 7.85 -6.72
CA PHE A 70 8.84 7.96 -7.53
C PHE A 70 8.77 9.34 -8.19
N SER A 71 8.52 9.39 -9.49
CA SER A 71 8.27 10.62 -10.24
C SER A 71 7.15 10.40 -11.26
N SER A 72 6.26 11.39 -11.37
CA SER A 72 5.11 11.34 -12.28
C SER A 72 4.84 12.71 -12.89
N VAL A 73 5.17 12.87 -14.17
CA VAL A 73 5.01 14.13 -14.91
C VAL A 73 3.80 14.07 -15.85
N LYS A 74 3.03 15.17 -15.94
CA LYS A 74 1.85 15.26 -16.81
C LYS A 74 2.23 15.14 -18.30
N LYS A 75 1.60 14.24 -19.05
CA LYS A 75 1.87 14.04 -20.48
C LYS A 75 1.58 15.26 -21.37
N GLY A 76 0.70 16.17 -20.91
CA GLY A 76 0.27 17.35 -21.67
C GLY A 76 1.38 18.38 -21.94
N VAL A 77 2.53 18.29 -21.27
CA VAL A 77 3.68 19.19 -21.49
C VAL A 77 4.55 18.77 -22.69
N GLY A 78 4.27 17.63 -23.32
CA GLY A 78 5.04 17.11 -24.44
C GLY A 78 6.25 16.25 -23.99
N ARG A 79 6.56 15.23 -24.79
CA ARG A 79 7.50 14.15 -24.41
C ARG A 79 8.90 14.64 -24.03
N ARG A 80 9.44 15.61 -24.77
CA ARG A 80 10.77 16.17 -24.50
C ARG A 80 10.84 16.88 -23.15
N LEU A 81 9.79 17.61 -22.77
CA LEU A 81 9.74 18.27 -21.47
C LEU A 81 9.51 17.26 -20.33
N VAL A 82 8.76 16.18 -20.59
CA VAL A 82 8.62 15.07 -19.64
C VAL A 82 9.98 14.43 -19.34
N GLU A 83 10.77 14.15 -20.37
CA GLU A 83 12.11 13.57 -20.22
C GLU A 83 13.05 14.47 -19.41
N VAL A 84 13.10 15.77 -19.75
CA VAL A 84 13.92 16.76 -19.02
C VAL A 84 13.49 16.85 -17.55
N ALA A 85 12.17 16.90 -17.29
CA ALA A 85 11.65 16.93 -15.93
C ALA A 85 12.03 15.66 -15.15
N MET A 86 11.84 14.47 -15.72
CA MET A 86 12.21 13.21 -15.08
C MET A 86 13.71 13.11 -14.78
N HIS A 87 14.58 13.57 -15.69
CA HIS A 87 16.02 13.60 -15.45
C HIS A 87 16.42 14.57 -14.34
N ARG A 88 15.78 15.75 -14.28
CA ARG A 88 16.02 16.73 -13.22
C ARG A 88 15.66 16.16 -11.85
N GLU A 89 14.51 15.49 -11.75
CA GLU A 89 14.05 14.84 -10.51
C GLU A 89 15.01 13.75 -10.05
N LEU A 90 15.46 12.90 -10.97
CA LEU A 90 16.44 11.86 -10.66
C LEU A 90 17.75 12.46 -10.15
N LYS A 91 18.27 13.50 -10.82
CA LYS A 91 19.52 14.16 -10.42
C LYS A 91 19.39 14.78 -9.02
N GLN A 92 18.27 15.42 -8.72
CA GLN A 92 18.01 15.98 -7.40
C GLN A 92 17.93 14.89 -6.33
N ALA A 93 17.22 13.79 -6.60
CA ALA A 93 17.13 12.67 -5.67
C ALA A 93 18.49 12.06 -5.35
N MET A 94 19.33 11.84 -6.37
CA MET A 94 20.70 11.30 -6.19
C MET A 94 21.57 12.24 -5.36
N SER A 95 21.53 13.54 -5.63
CA SER A 95 22.30 14.53 -4.87
C SER A 95 21.93 14.56 -3.38
N VAL A 96 20.64 14.35 -3.05
CA VAL A 96 20.22 14.27 -1.64
C VAL A 96 20.78 13.02 -0.96
N LEU A 97 20.78 11.88 -1.67
CA LEU A 97 21.35 10.64 -1.13
C LEU A 97 22.84 10.75 -0.87
N GLU A 98 23.59 11.39 -1.77
CA GLU A 98 25.02 11.65 -1.58
C GLU A 98 25.29 12.47 -0.31
N VAL A 99 24.47 13.50 -0.05
CA VAL A 99 24.61 14.34 1.15
C VAL A 99 24.27 13.55 2.42
N GLU A 100 23.18 12.77 2.43
CA GLU A 100 22.82 11.93 3.58
C GLU A 100 23.93 10.89 3.87
N GLU A 101 24.51 10.27 2.83
CA GLU A 101 25.63 9.33 3.00
C GLU A 101 26.88 10.01 3.58
N ILE A 102 27.19 11.24 3.19
CA ILE A 102 28.31 11.99 3.79
C ILE A 102 28.02 12.28 5.27
N LEU A 103 26.79 12.71 5.60
CA LEU A 103 26.41 13.04 6.97
C LEU A 103 26.39 11.80 7.89
N ASP A 104 25.99 10.64 7.38
CA ASP A 104 25.99 9.39 8.14
C ASP A 104 27.42 8.85 8.42
N ASN A 105 28.41 9.24 7.61
CA ASN A 105 29.80 8.80 7.71
C ASN A 105 30.71 9.74 8.53
N VAL A 106 30.17 10.79 9.13
CA VAL A 106 30.89 11.79 9.97
C VAL A 106 30.50 11.61 11.44
#